data_AF-A0A377F8Q2-F1
#
_entry.id   AF-A0A377F8Q2-F1
#
_cell.length_a   1.000
_cell.length_b   1.000
_cell.length_c   1.000
_cell.angle_alpha   90.00
_cell.angle_beta   90.00
_cell.angle_gamma   90.00
#
_symmetry.space_group_name_H-M   'P 1'
#
loop_
_entity.id
_entity.type
_entity.pdbx_description
1 polymer ?
#
loop_
_entity_poly.entity_id
_entity_poly.type
_entity_poly.pdbx_seq_one_letter_code
_entity_poly.pdbx_strand_id
1 'polypeptide(L)'
;MSFTDIYQISGSAMTAQTLRLNTVASNLANANAPASSEAQAYKARSPVFAAVYHHSLLAGTHRHAIDGASVQVQDVLQTGGAVKRYEPHSPLADANGDVWYPDVNVVEQMADMMSASRDFETNVDVLNNVKSMQQSLLKLEKPDEYPGAECAIAATHRHGGKQQRGASDTQSSSDSSPVDTFLTLFVAEIQNQDPTDRPTLPNISTSCRRWRRWR
;
A
#
# COMPACT_ATOMS: atom_id res chain seq x y z
N MET A 1 7.91 22.38 10.58
CA MET A 1 7.70 20.98 10.18
C MET A 1 8.88 20.10 10.57
N SER A 2 8.69 19.40 11.68
CA SER A 2 9.52 18.29 12.15
C SER A 2 9.26 17.04 11.30
N PHE A 3 10.22 16.09 11.25
CA PHE A 3 9.99 14.76 10.67
C PHE A 3 8.81 14.05 11.33
N THR A 4 8.62 14.24 12.64
CA THR A 4 7.49 13.67 13.39
C THR A 4 6.15 14.13 12.83
N ASP A 5 6.04 15.38 12.39
CA ASP A 5 4.80 15.93 11.85
C ASP A 5 4.46 15.26 10.51
N ILE A 6 5.47 15.02 9.66
CA ILE A 6 5.28 14.33 8.38
C ILE A 6 4.80 12.89 8.61
N TYR A 7 5.38 12.18 9.58
CA TYR A 7 4.90 10.84 9.95
C TYR A 7 3.46 10.83 10.44
N GLN A 8 3.07 11.80 11.28
CA GLN A 8 1.70 11.90 11.79
C GLN A 8 0.70 12.23 10.66
N ILE A 9 1.04 13.16 9.78
CA ILE A 9 0.19 13.56 8.66
C ILE A 9 0.02 12.38 7.70
N SER A 10 1.11 11.80 7.19
CA SER A 10 1.05 10.66 6.26
C SER A 10 0.38 9.44 6.90
N GLY A 11 0.63 9.16 8.18
CA GLY A 11 -0.04 8.09 8.92
C GLY A 11 -1.56 8.28 9.02
N SER A 12 -1.99 9.50 9.36
CA SER A 12 -3.41 9.85 9.42
C SER A 12 -4.08 9.79 8.05
N ALA A 13 -3.39 10.24 7.00
CA ALA A 13 -3.86 10.18 5.62
C ALA A 13 -4.00 8.74 5.12
N MET A 14 -3.00 7.87 5.37
CA MET A 14 -3.09 6.44 5.02
C MET A 14 -4.28 5.77 5.70
N THR A 15 -4.51 6.05 6.99
CA THR A 15 -5.66 5.51 7.74
C THR A 15 -6.99 5.95 7.11
N ALA A 16 -7.09 7.21 6.71
CA ALA A 16 -8.26 7.74 6.03
C ALA A 16 -8.48 7.06 4.66
N GLN A 17 -7.42 6.90 3.85
CA GLN A 17 -7.55 6.23 2.55
C GLN A 17 -7.86 4.74 2.68
N THR A 18 -7.31 4.04 3.68
CA THR A 18 -7.69 2.64 3.97
C THR A 18 -9.18 2.54 4.31
N LEU A 19 -9.71 3.46 5.13
CA LEU A 19 -11.14 3.48 5.41
C LEU A 19 -11.95 3.72 4.14
N ARG A 20 -11.54 4.67 3.29
CA ARG A 20 -12.19 4.94 2.00
C ARG A 20 -12.20 3.70 1.11
N LEU A 21 -11.07 3.01 0.97
CA LEU A 21 -10.97 1.75 0.22
C LEU A 21 -11.93 0.68 0.77
N ASN A 22 -12.01 0.53 2.09
CA ASN A 22 -12.93 -0.43 2.72
C ASN A 22 -14.40 -0.08 2.46
N THR A 23 -14.76 1.21 2.55
CA THR A 23 -16.15 1.65 2.27
C THR A 23 -16.53 1.44 0.82
N VAL A 24 -15.64 1.76 -0.12
CA VAL A 24 -15.86 1.59 -1.55
C VAL A 24 -15.94 0.10 -1.92
N ALA A 25 -15.08 -0.74 -1.35
CA ALA A 25 -15.15 -2.18 -1.53
C ALA A 25 -16.47 -2.76 -1.00
N SER A 26 -16.93 -2.29 0.17
CA SER A 26 -18.22 -2.71 0.73
C SER A 26 -19.40 -2.27 -0.14
N ASN A 27 -19.36 -1.05 -0.69
CA ASN A 27 -20.38 -0.58 -1.62
C ASN A 27 -20.41 -1.40 -2.91
N LEU A 28 -19.24 -1.68 -3.50
CA LEU A 28 -19.12 -2.47 -4.71
C LEU A 28 -19.61 -3.92 -4.51
N ALA A 29 -19.27 -4.54 -3.38
CA ALA A 29 -19.72 -5.88 -3.05
C ALA A 29 -21.25 -5.99 -2.90
N ASN A 30 -21.91 -4.92 -2.45
CA ASN A 30 -23.35 -4.89 -2.26
C ASN A 30 -24.11 -4.19 -3.40
N ALA A 31 -23.43 -3.69 -4.44
CA ALA A 31 -24.05 -2.89 -5.50
C ALA A 31 -25.18 -3.63 -6.26
N ASN A 32 -25.13 -4.96 -6.31
CA ASN A 32 -26.13 -5.80 -6.96
C ASN A 32 -26.91 -6.69 -5.96
N ALA A 33 -26.88 -6.37 -4.66
CA ALA A 33 -27.58 -7.16 -3.65
C ALA A 33 -29.10 -6.92 -3.72
N PRO A 34 -29.92 -7.93 -4.07
CA PRO A 34 -31.37 -7.75 -4.14
C PRO A 34 -31.99 -7.70 -2.73
N ALA A 35 -33.03 -6.90 -2.57
CA ALA A 35 -33.81 -6.80 -1.34
C ALA A 35 -35.32 -6.85 -1.62
N SER A 36 -36.07 -7.41 -0.67
CA SER A 36 -37.53 -7.55 -0.76
C SER A 36 -38.30 -6.27 -0.44
N SER A 37 -37.65 -5.31 0.22
CA SER A 37 -38.23 -4.02 0.58
C SER A 37 -37.18 -2.92 0.59
N GLU A 38 -37.62 -1.67 0.40
CA GLU A 38 -36.76 -0.49 0.43
C GLU A 38 -35.95 -0.38 1.73
N ALA A 39 -36.57 -0.69 2.87
CA ALA A 39 -35.91 -0.63 4.16
C ALA A 39 -34.81 -1.69 4.35
N GLN A 40 -34.89 -2.79 3.61
CA GLN A 40 -33.88 -3.86 3.63
C GLN A 40 -32.78 -3.68 2.58
N ALA A 41 -32.98 -2.80 1.60
CA ALA A 41 -31.99 -2.52 0.59
C ALA A 41 -30.73 -1.91 1.23
N TYR A 42 -29.56 -2.39 0.80
CA TYR A 42 -28.29 -1.83 1.25
C TYR A 42 -28.21 -0.35 0.83
N LYS A 43 -27.67 0.48 1.73
CA LYS A 43 -27.43 1.90 1.49
C LYS A 43 -25.94 2.14 1.35
N ALA A 44 -25.55 2.90 0.33
CA ALA A 44 -24.16 3.25 0.09
C ALA A 44 -23.57 3.95 1.31
N ARG A 45 -22.30 3.67 1.62
CA ARG A 45 -21.59 4.28 2.74
C ARG A 45 -20.52 5.23 2.22
N SER A 46 -20.43 6.41 2.81
CA SER A 46 -19.41 7.39 2.48
C SER A 46 -18.72 7.91 3.75
N PRO A 47 -17.39 7.77 3.85
CA PRO A 47 -16.65 8.29 5.00
C PRO A 47 -16.51 9.80 4.90
N VAL A 48 -16.73 10.49 6.02
CA VAL A 48 -16.55 11.92 6.17
C VAL A 48 -15.28 12.17 6.97
N PHE A 49 -14.40 12.99 6.40
CA PHE A 49 -13.13 13.35 7.00
C PHE A 49 -13.10 14.82 7.38
N ALA A 50 -12.35 15.15 8.43
CA ALA A 50 -12.03 16.51 8.81
C ALA A 50 -10.52 16.74 8.86
N ALA A 51 -10.10 17.92 8.46
CA ALA A 51 -8.74 18.39 8.67
C ALA A 51 -8.60 18.89 10.12
N VAL A 52 -7.67 18.30 10.86
CA VAL A 52 -7.29 18.74 12.21
C VAL A 52 -5.97 19.47 12.10
N TYR A 53 -5.99 20.77 12.40
CA TYR A 53 -4.80 21.62 12.37
C TYR A 53 -4.06 21.53 13.70
N HIS A 54 -2.77 21.19 13.64
CA HIS A 54 -1.92 21.17 14.82
C HIS A 54 -1.31 22.56 15.01
N HIS A 55 -1.62 23.20 16.14
CA HIS A 55 -0.96 24.43 16.56
C HIS A 55 0.23 24.07 17.44
N SER A 56 1.46 24.36 17.01
CA SER A 56 2.62 24.19 17.88
C SER A 56 2.63 25.31 18.95
N LEU A 57 2.50 24.92 20.22
CA LEU A 57 2.52 25.83 21.39
C LEU A 57 3.90 26.48 21.63
N LEU A 58 4.93 26.14 20.85
CA LEU A 58 6.26 26.75 20.93
C LEU A 58 6.37 28.13 20.24
N ALA A 59 5.31 28.60 19.59
CA ALA A 59 5.30 29.88 18.87
C ALA A 59 5.03 31.09 19.78
N GLY A 60 5.84 31.27 20.84
CA GLY A 60 5.87 32.51 21.62
C GLY A 60 6.33 33.74 20.83
N THR A 61 6.83 33.57 19.60
CA THR A 61 7.45 34.65 18.81
C THR A 61 6.99 34.73 17.35
N HIS A 62 6.24 33.75 16.83
CA HIS A 62 5.80 33.74 15.42
C HIS A 62 4.31 33.46 15.31
N ARG A 63 3.52 34.54 15.27
CA ARG A 63 2.11 34.49 14.88
C ARG A 63 2.00 33.86 13.49
N HIS A 64 1.23 32.78 13.38
CA HIS A 64 0.74 32.15 12.13
C HIS A 64 1.66 31.16 11.38
N ALA A 65 2.27 30.19 12.07
CA ALA A 65 2.74 28.97 11.38
C ALA A 65 1.78 27.81 11.70
N ILE A 66 0.89 27.46 10.76
CA ILE A 66 0.17 26.18 10.80
C ILE A 66 1.23 25.12 10.48
N ASP A 67 1.62 24.31 11.46
CA ASP A 67 2.72 23.33 11.33
C ASP A 67 2.29 22.06 10.55
N GLY A 68 1.00 21.94 10.23
CA GLY A 68 0.45 20.86 9.41
C GLY A 68 -0.99 20.54 9.76
N ALA A 69 -1.66 19.80 8.88
CA ALA A 69 -3.02 19.29 9.09
C ALA A 69 -3.03 17.77 8.98
N SER A 70 -3.49 17.08 10.02
CA SER A 70 -3.76 15.64 9.97
C SER A 70 -5.21 15.39 9.55
N VAL A 71 -5.49 14.21 9.02
CA VAL A 71 -6.84 13.80 8.64
C VAL A 71 -7.46 12.99 9.78
N GLN A 72 -8.65 13.38 10.23
CA GLN A 72 -9.43 12.61 11.18
C GLN A 72 -10.71 12.09 10.51
N VAL A 73 -11.05 10.83 10.79
CA VAL A 73 -12.34 10.26 10.43
C VAL A 73 -13.39 10.81 11.40
N GLN A 74 -14.39 11.50 10.87
CA GLN A 74 -15.50 12.01 11.68
C GLN A 74 -16.62 10.99 11.77
N ASP A 75 -17.04 10.46 10.63
CA ASP A 75 -18.16 9.51 10.58
C ASP A 75 -18.15 8.72 9.26
N VAL A 76 -18.96 7.67 9.19
CA VAL A 76 -19.30 6.96 7.96
C VAL A 76 -20.81 7.03 7.78
N LEU A 77 -21.24 7.95 6.92
CA LEU A 77 -22.65 8.20 6.69
C LEU A 77 -23.21 7.22 5.65
N GLN A 78 -24.44 6.78 5.87
CA GLN A 78 -25.22 6.09 4.85
C GLN A 78 -25.88 7.13 3.96
N THR A 79 -25.64 7.02 2.66
CA THR A 79 -26.17 7.90 1.62
C THR A 79 -26.83 7.08 0.52
N GLY A 80 -27.67 7.73 -0.29
CA GLY A 80 -28.38 7.11 -1.39
C GLY A 80 -29.74 6.50 -1.02
N GLY A 81 -30.45 6.05 -2.05
CA GLY A 81 -31.75 5.40 -1.96
C GLY A 81 -31.71 3.95 -2.44
N ALA A 82 -32.88 3.40 -2.70
CA ALA A 82 -33.03 2.12 -3.38
C ALA A 82 -33.77 2.33 -4.71
N VAL A 83 -33.31 1.65 -5.75
CA VAL A 83 -33.91 1.67 -7.08
C VAL A 83 -34.69 0.38 -7.29
N LYS A 84 -35.93 0.50 -7.78
CA LYS A 84 -36.75 -0.66 -8.13
C LYS A 84 -36.40 -1.19 -9.52
N ARG A 85 -36.43 -2.51 -9.67
CA ARG A 85 -36.34 -3.18 -10.96
C ARG A 85 -37.42 -4.26 -11.04
N TYR A 86 -38.17 -4.25 -12.14
CA TYR A 86 -39.21 -5.23 -12.39
C TYR A 86 -38.60 -6.58 -12.78
N GLU A 87 -38.74 -7.57 -11.90
CA GLU A 87 -38.23 -8.94 -12.07
C GLU A 87 -39.25 -9.96 -11.52
N PRO A 88 -40.34 -10.24 -12.25
CA PRO A 88 -41.48 -11.03 -11.75
C PRO A 88 -41.16 -12.51 -11.48
N HIS A 89 -40.00 -13.00 -11.94
CA HIS A 89 -39.54 -14.38 -11.72
C HIS A 89 -38.60 -14.50 -10.51
N SER A 90 -38.32 -13.40 -9.80
CA SER A 90 -37.42 -13.39 -8.64
C SER A 90 -38.16 -13.83 -7.37
N PRO A 91 -37.56 -14.70 -6.52
CA PRO A 91 -38.17 -15.10 -5.25
C PRO A 91 -38.23 -13.96 -4.22
N LEU A 92 -37.47 -12.88 -4.45
CA LEU A 92 -37.43 -11.70 -3.59
C LEU A 92 -38.33 -10.56 -4.12
N ALA A 93 -39.09 -10.80 -5.20
CA ALA A 93 -39.99 -9.81 -5.76
C ALA A 93 -41.15 -9.51 -4.81
N ASP A 94 -41.56 -8.25 -4.77
CA ASP A 94 -42.75 -7.82 -4.05
C ASP A 94 -44.05 -8.27 -4.75
N ALA A 95 -45.20 -7.90 -4.18
CA ALA A 95 -46.51 -8.24 -4.75
C ALA A 95 -46.74 -7.71 -6.18
N ASN A 96 -45.96 -6.71 -6.61
CA ASN A 96 -46.03 -6.14 -7.96
C ASN A 96 -44.99 -6.75 -8.91
N GLY A 97 -44.12 -7.65 -8.44
CA GLY A 97 -43.02 -8.21 -9.22
C GLY A 97 -41.76 -7.36 -9.21
N ASP A 98 -41.64 -6.38 -8.31
CA ASP A 98 -40.48 -5.49 -8.21
C ASP A 98 -39.47 -5.98 -7.18
N VAL A 99 -38.18 -5.88 -7.50
CA VAL A 99 -37.05 -6.12 -6.60
C VAL A 99 -36.33 -4.81 -6.33
N TRP A 100 -35.90 -4.60 -5.09
CA TRP A 100 -35.17 -3.41 -4.69
C TRP A 100 -33.66 -3.63 -4.78
N TYR A 101 -32.96 -2.69 -5.39
CA TYR A 101 -31.51 -2.66 -5.50
C TYR A 101 -30.93 -1.40 -4.86
N PRO A 102 -29.72 -1.45 -4.29
CA PRO A 102 -29.01 -0.27 -3.81
C PRO A 102 -28.73 0.73 -4.93
N ASP A 103 -28.84 2.02 -4.62
CA ASP A 103 -28.38 3.09 -5.50
C ASP A 103 -26.86 3.27 -5.38
N VAL A 104 -26.10 2.33 -5.93
CA VAL A 104 -24.63 2.36 -5.96
C VAL A 104 -24.14 2.38 -7.41
N ASN A 105 -23.46 3.46 -7.79
CA ASN A 105 -22.83 3.55 -9.10
C ASN A 105 -21.45 2.88 -9.09
N VAL A 106 -21.36 1.71 -9.71
CA VAL A 106 -20.12 0.92 -9.82
C VAL A 106 -18.97 1.71 -10.46
N VAL A 107 -19.25 2.54 -11.47
CA VAL A 107 -18.22 3.31 -12.18
C VAL A 107 -17.60 4.36 -11.26
N GLU A 108 -18.43 5.05 -10.48
CA GLU A 108 -17.99 6.02 -9.49
C GLU A 108 -17.19 5.35 -8.36
N GLN A 109 -17.67 4.21 -7.85
CA GLN A 109 -16.97 3.45 -6.82
C GLN A 109 -15.61 2.94 -7.31
N MET A 110 -15.51 2.44 -8.55
CA MET A 110 -14.21 2.04 -9.10
C MET A 110 -13.25 3.22 -9.27
N ALA A 111 -13.74 4.38 -9.71
CA ALA A 111 -12.93 5.59 -9.81
C ALA A 111 -12.44 6.07 -8.44
N ASP A 112 -13.31 6.05 -7.42
CA ASP A 112 -12.97 6.37 -6.04
C ASP A 112 -11.93 5.40 -5.46
N MET A 113 -12.08 4.10 -5.72
CA MET A 113 -11.09 3.09 -5.31
C MET A 113 -9.73 3.38 -5.94
N MET A 114 -9.68 3.67 -7.24
CA MET A 114 -8.45 4.01 -7.94
C MET A 114 -7.79 5.27 -7.38
N SER A 115 -8.57 6.31 -7.09
CA SER A 115 -8.06 7.54 -6.47
C SER A 115 -7.48 7.25 -5.08
N ALA A 116 -8.24 6.57 -4.23
CA ALA A 116 -7.82 6.28 -2.86
C ALA A 116 -6.56 5.38 -2.81
N SER A 117 -6.44 4.41 -3.72
CA SER A 117 -5.23 3.57 -3.84
C SER A 117 -4.00 4.39 -4.19
N ARG A 118 -4.10 5.30 -5.18
CA ARG A 118 -3.00 6.19 -5.56
C ARG A 118 -2.60 7.14 -4.43
N ASP A 119 -3.58 7.65 -3.69
CA ASP A 119 -3.33 8.50 -2.53
C ASP A 119 -2.63 7.72 -1.41
N PHE A 120 -3.02 6.46 -1.18
CA PHE A 120 -2.34 5.57 -0.23
C PHE A 120 -0.89 5.31 -0.64
N GLU A 121 -0.66 4.93 -1.89
CA GLU A 121 0.68 4.70 -2.47
C GLU A 121 1.56 5.95 -2.34
N THR A 122 1.03 7.12 -2.70
CA THR A 122 1.74 8.40 -2.59
C THR A 122 2.16 8.69 -1.15
N ASN A 123 1.30 8.41 -0.16
CA ASN A 123 1.64 8.60 1.24
C ASN A 123 2.74 7.64 1.71
N VAL A 124 2.72 6.39 1.25
CA VAL A 124 3.80 5.42 1.51
C VAL A 124 5.13 5.90 0.92
N ASP A 125 5.11 6.45 -0.29
CA ASP A 125 6.30 7.00 -0.94
C ASP A 125 6.88 8.19 -0.18
N VAL A 126 6.03 9.10 0.32
CA VAL A 126 6.46 10.20 1.19
C VAL A 126 7.18 9.67 2.43
N LEU A 127 6.63 8.65 3.09
CA LEU A 127 7.27 8.04 4.27
C LEU A 127 8.61 7.38 3.95
N ASN A 128 8.71 6.70 2.81
CA ASN A 128 9.95 6.09 2.35
C ASN A 128 11.03 7.14 2.07
N ASN A 129 10.63 8.25 1.42
CA ASN A 129 11.53 9.37 1.17
C ASN A 129 12.05 9.98 2.48
N VAL A 130 11.16 10.24 3.44
CA VAL A 130 11.55 10.77 4.76
C VAL A 130 12.50 9.81 5.49
N LYS A 131 12.20 8.50 5.49
CA LYS A 131 13.07 7.48 6.08
C LYS A 131 14.47 7.49 5.46
N SER A 132 14.57 7.61 4.13
CA SER A 132 15.87 7.67 3.45
C SER A 132 16.66 8.93 3.79
N MET A 133 15.99 10.08 3.96
CA MET A 133 16.61 11.33 4.41
C MET A 133 17.18 11.18 5.83
N GLN A 134 16.41 10.61 6.76
CA GLN A 134 16.87 10.37 8.13
C GLN A 134 18.10 9.44 8.17
N GLN A 135 18.06 8.35 7.40
CA GLN A 135 19.20 7.43 7.30
C GLN A 135 20.44 8.09 6.71
N SER A 136 20.26 8.99 5.74
CA SER A 136 21.37 9.74 5.14
C SER A 136 22.00 10.70 6.14
N LEU A 137 21.18 11.40 6.95
CA LEU A 137 21.68 12.27 8.03
C LEU A 137 22.47 11.48 9.09
N LEU A 138 21.95 10.33 9.53
CA LEU A 138 22.65 9.44 10.48
C LEU A 138 23.98 8.91 9.94
N LYS A 139 24.07 8.71 8.63
CA LYS A 139 25.32 8.29 7.97
C LYS A 139 26.34 9.43 7.89
N LEU A 140 25.90 10.67 7.69
CA LEU A 140 26.78 11.85 7.67
C LEU A 140 27.32 12.21 9.07
N GLU A 141 26.58 11.89 10.13
CA GLU A 141 27.01 12.15 11.51
C GLU A 141 27.95 11.07 12.06
N LYS A 142 27.99 9.90 11.43
CA LYS A 142 29.08 8.94 11.67
C LYS A 142 30.30 9.51 10.95
N PRO A 143 31.37 9.96 11.64
CA PRO A 143 32.58 10.36 10.94
C PRO A 143 33.04 9.12 10.19
N ASP A 144 33.08 9.19 8.86
CA ASP A 144 33.79 8.20 8.08
C ASP A 144 35.22 8.19 8.61
N GLU A 145 35.57 7.12 9.30
CA GLU A 145 36.94 6.82 9.67
C GLU A 145 37.73 6.72 8.36
N TYR A 146 38.44 7.81 8.02
CA TYR A 146 39.22 7.94 6.80
C TYR A 146 40.13 6.72 6.60
N PRO A 147 39.85 5.80 5.65
CA PRO A 147 40.80 4.75 5.32
C PRO A 147 41.79 5.36 4.32
N GLY A 148 42.68 6.23 4.80
CA GLY A 148 43.48 7.08 3.91
C GLY A 148 44.91 7.40 4.33
N ALA A 149 45.37 7.01 5.53
CA ALA A 149 46.69 7.43 6.03
C ALA A 149 47.76 6.32 6.15
N GLU A 150 47.47 5.05 5.81
CA GLU A 150 48.45 3.96 6.00
C GLU A 150 49.17 3.49 4.73
N CYS A 151 48.85 4.00 3.53
CA CYS A 151 49.47 3.49 2.30
C CYS A 151 50.77 4.20 1.86
N ALA A 152 51.47 4.89 2.76
CA ALA A 152 52.70 5.63 2.45
C ALA A 152 54.02 5.01 2.96
N ILE A 153 54.01 3.86 3.66
CA ILE A 153 55.24 3.26 4.23
C ILE A 153 55.67 1.94 3.58
N ALA A 154 54.83 1.28 2.76
CA ALA A 154 55.17 -0.01 2.18
C ALA A 154 55.73 0.10 0.74
N ALA A 155 56.77 0.90 0.53
CA ALA A 155 57.45 1.03 -0.77
C ALA A 155 58.91 0.55 -0.76
N THR A 156 59.24 -0.49 0.00
CA THR A 156 60.47 -1.27 -0.21
C THR A 156 60.31 -2.64 0.41
N HIS A 157 59.84 -3.65 -0.32
CA HIS A 157 60.38 -5.01 -0.25
C HIS A 157 59.84 -5.88 -1.40
N ARG A 158 60.76 -6.17 -2.31
CA ARG A 158 60.73 -7.13 -3.41
C ARG A 158 60.53 -8.56 -2.87
N HIS A 159 59.60 -9.35 -3.42
CA HIS A 159 59.82 -10.73 -3.92
C HIS A 159 58.49 -11.42 -4.33
N GLY A 160 58.52 -12.16 -5.44
CA GLY A 160 57.36 -12.78 -6.07
C GLY A 160 56.84 -14.06 -5.41
N GLY A 161 55.69 -14.53 -5.89
CA GLY A 161 55.11 -15.82 -5.51
C GLY A 161 53.68 -15.99 -6.03
N LYS A 162 53.42 -17.15 -6.64
CA LYS A 162 52.13 -17.55 -7.25
C LYS A 162 51.05 -17.85 -6.19
N GLN A 163 49.80 -17.91 -6.68
CA GLN A 163 48.80 -18.97 -6.44
C GLN A 163 47.61 -18.68 -5.48
N GLN A 164 46.43 -19.10 -5.97
CA GLN A 164 45.15 -19.46 -5.29
C GLN A 164 44.16 -18.30 -5.03
N ARG A 165 43.03 -18.18 -5.75
CA ARG A 165 41.76 -18.94 -5.67
C ARG A 165 41.29 -19.17 -4.24
N GLY A 166 40.35 -18.32 -3.79
CA GLY A 166 39.50 -18.55 -2.62
C GLY A 166 38.12 -17.95 -2.91
N ALA A 167 37.12 -18.82 -3.00
CA ALA A 167 35.71 -18.45 -3.03
C ALA A 167 35.31 -17.87 -1.67
N SER A 168 34.47 -16.84 -1.65
CA SER A 168 33.73 -16.44 -0.45
C SER A 168 32.26 -16.32 -0.82
N ASP A 169 31.47 -16.96 0.04
CA ASP A 169 30.08 -17.27 -0.11
C ASP A 169 29.20 -16.01 -0.10
N THR A 170 28.23 -15.97 -1.00
CA THR A 170 27.13 -15.00 -0.96
C THR A 170 26.07 -15.58 -0.03
N GLN A 171 26.11 -15.14 1.23
CA GLN A 171 25.08 -15.47 2.20
C GLN A 171 23.82 -14.67 1.90
N SER A 172 22.82 -15.39 1.38
CA SER A 172 21.42 -15.00 1.24
C SER A 172 20.84 -14.61 2.60
N SER A 173 20.63 -13.31 2.85
CA SER A 173 19.75 -12.84 3.92
C SER A 173 18.32 -12.78 3.39
N SER A 174 17.52 -13.76 3.80
CA SER A 174 16.07 -13.72 3.78
C SER A 174 15.58 -12.62 4.72
N ASP A 175 15.10 -11.51 4.19
CA ASP A 175 14.35 -10.51 4.94
C ASP A 175 12.97 -10.40 4.29
N SER A 176 12.08 -11.32 4.67
CA SER A 176 10.70 -11.36 4.22
C SER A 176 9.92 -10.26 4.93
N SER A 177 9.52 -9.24 4.16
CA SER A 177 8.66 -8.17 4.67
C SER A 177 7.29 -8.73 5.08
N PRO A 178 6.61 -8.17 6.11
CA PRO A 178 5.25 -8.57 6.50
C PRO A 178 4.23 -8.45 5.35
N VAL A 179 4.54 -7.61 4.34
CA VAL A 179 3.72 -7.38 3.16
C VAL A 179 3.80 -8.57 2.18
N ASP A 180 4.97 -9.21 2.05
CA ASP A 180 5.14 -10.41 1.22
C ASP A 180 4.41 -11.62 1.82
N THR A 181 4.39 -11.75 3.15
CA THR A 181 3.63 -12.81 3.83
C THR A 181 2.13 -12.62 3.68
N PHE A 182 1.65 -11.36 3.70
CA PHE A 182 0.23 -11.05 3.53
C PHE A 182 -0.23 -11.27 2.08
N LEU A 183 0.57 -10.87 1.10
CA LEU A 183 0.29 -11.13 -0.32
C LEU A 183 0.35 -12.62 -0.65
N THR A 184 1.28 -13.38 -0.07
CA THR A 184 1.31 -14.85 -0.28
C THR A 184 0.15 -15.55 0.40
N LEU A 185 -0.27 -15.14 1.60
CA LEU A 185 -1.48 -15.68 2.25
C LEU A 185 -2.76 -15.30 1.50
N PHE A 186 -2.86 -14.08 0.98
CA PHE A 186 -4.01 -13.63 0.19
C PHE A 186 -4.09 -14.33 -1.17
N VAL A 187 -2.95 -14.52 -1.85
CA VAL A 187 -2.88 -15.31 -3.10
C VAL A 187 -3.17 -16.80 -2.84
N ALA A 188 -2.73 -17.35 -1.71
CA ALA A 188 -3.05 -18.72 -1.32
C ALA A 188 -4.55 -18.92 -1.02
N GLU A 189 -5.24 -17.92 -0.45
CA GLU A 189 -6.69 -17.95 -0.21
C GLU A 189 -7.49 -17.89 -1.52
N ILE A 190 -7.01 -17.15 -2.53
CA ILE A 190 -7.64 -17.10 -3.86
C ILE A 190 -7.42 -18.40 -4.66
N GLN A 191 -6.33 -19.12 -4.44
CA GLN A 191 -6.01 -20.36 -5.18
C GLN A 191 -6.70 -21.62 -4.64
N ASN A 192 -7.48 -21.54 -3.56
CA ASN A 192 -8.22 -22.68 -3.03
C ASN A 192 -9.54 -22.95 -3.80
N GLN A 193 -9.50 -22.82 -5.13
CA GLN A 193 -10.55 -23.29 -6.03
C GLN A 193 -10.06 -24.53 -6.81
N ASP A 194 -10.62 -25.68 -6.44
CA ASP A 194 -10.80 -26.95 -7.17
C ASP A 194 -9.56 -27.69 -7.79
N PRO A 195 -9.23 -28.93 -7.35
CA PRO A 195 -7.96 -29.61 -7.68
C PRO A 195 -7.91 -30.39 -9.02
N THR A 196 -8.74 -30.08 -10.03
CA THR A 196 -8.83 -30.94 -11.24
C THR A 196 -8.23 -30.40 -12.53
N ASP A 197 -7.50 -29.28 -12.54
CA ASP A 197 -6.88 -28.78 -13.79
C ASP A 197 -5.34 -28.71 -13.69
N ARG A 198 -4.65 -29.69 -14.33
CA ARG A 198 -3.19 -29.71 -14.46
C ARG A 198 -2.80 -29.63 -15.94
N PRO A 199 -2.21 -28.52 -16.40
CA PRO A 199 -1.34 -28.54 -17.57
C PRO A 199 0.12 -28.78 -17.14
N THR A 200 0.72 -29.83 -17.70
CA THR A 200 2.13 -30.20 -17.53
C THR A 200 3.07 -29.15 -18.12
N LEU A 201 3.98 -28.59 -17.31
CA LEU A 201 5.06 -27.69 -17.75
C LEU A 201 6.38 -28.47 -17.99
N PRO A 202 7.12 -28.18 -19.08
CA PRO A 202 8.47 -28.70 -19.26
C PRO A 202 9.54 -27.85 -18.56
N ASN A 203 10.60 -28.55 -18.20
CA ASN A 203 11.77 -28.20 -17.40
C ASN A 203 12.54 -26.93 -17.86
N ILE A 204 12.55 -25.86 -17.06
CA ILE A 204 13.37 -24.66 -17.27
C ILE A 204 14.73 -24.87 -16.59
N SER A 205 15.60 -25.64 -17.24
CA SER A 205 17.00 -25.78 -16.83
C SER A 205 17.94 -25.64 -18.02
N THR A 206 17.74 -24.65 -18.92
CA THR A 206 18.70 -24.44 -20.04
C THR A 206 18.75 -23.06 -20.68
N SER A 207 18.37 -21.97 -20.00
CA SER A 207 18.38 -20.61 -20.62
C SER A 207 19.25 -19.55 -19.92
N CYS A 208 20.14 -19.92 -18.99
CA CYS A 208 20.99 -18.94 -18.29
C CYS A 208 22.42 -18.74 -18.87
N ARG A 209 22.73 -19.26 -20.07
CA ARG A 209 24.09 -19.15 -20.66
C ARG A 209 24.24 -18.23 -21.88
N ARG A 210 23.20 -17.49 -22.29
CA ARG A 210 23.24 -16.72 -23.56
C ARG A 210 23.12 -15.20 -23.44
N TRP A 211 23.47 -14.61 -22.29
CA TRP A 211 23.48 -13.14 -22.12
C TRP A 211 24.82 -12.54 -21.66
N ARG A 212 25.91 -13.30 -21.61
CA ARG A 212 27.29 -12.79 -21.41
C ARG A 212 28.11 -12.78 -22.70
N ARG A 213 27.58 -12.20 -23.78
CA ARG A 213 28.37 -11.98 -25.02
C ARG A 213 28.04 -10.67 -25.76
N TRP A 214 27.56 -9.65 -25.05
CA TRP A 214 27.48 -8.27 -25.53
C TRP A 214 27.67 -7.30 -24.36
N ARG A 215 28.92 -7.15 -23.93
CA ARG A 215 29.53 -5.92 -23.41
C ARG A 215 31.04 -6.08 -23.51
#